data_AF-A0A4P9ZMU3-F1
#
_entry.id   AF-A0A4P9ZMU3-F1
#
_cell.length_a   1.000
_cell.length_b   1.000
_cell.length_c   1.000
_cell.angle_alpha   90.00
_cell.angle_beta   90.00
_cell.angle_gamma   90.00
#
_symmetry.space_group_name_H-M   'P 1'
#
loop_
_entity.id
_entity.type
_entity.pdbx_description
1 polymer ?
#
loop_
_entity_poly.entity_id
_entity_poly.type
_entity_poly.pdbx_seq_one_letter_code
_entity_poly.pdbx_strand_id
1 'polypeptide(L)'
;TPSNMLVSLSSRKFKTVKTNSKLYKRGKSISISLPLNEYNFNIIKRGFMPNFIHSMDAANIHLLINLILSDKDLSLYTIHDCFASTPNNMGKINKFVRNTFIKLYFDKNYLNIMHNNFIEQIKCHYTVYDNDNIKYFYIDDELVIIPNLPSSP
;
A
#
# COMPACT_ATOMS: atom_id res chain seq x y z
N THR A 1 -2.96 4.22 -5.01
CA THR A 1 -1.68 4.09 -5.72
C THR A 1 -1.67 5.02 -6.94
N PRO A 2 -0.53 5.26 -7.60
CA PRO A 2 -0.46 6.10 -8.81
C PRO A 2 -1.29 5.56 -9.99
N SER A 3 -1.65 4.28 -9.96
CA SER A 3 -2.56 3.60 -10.89
C SER A 3 -4.04 3.70 -10.50
N ASN A 4 -4.40 4.57 -9.55
CA ASN A 4 -5.76 4.74 -8.99
C ASN A 4 -6.32 3.55 -8.20
N MET A 5 -5.51 2.53 -7.88
CA MET A 5 -5.94 1.45 -7.00
C MET A 5 -5.98 1.92 -5.55
N LEU A 6 -7.10 1.70 -4.86
CA LEU A 6 -7.25 2.01 -3.44
C LEU A 6 -6.60 0.90 -2.59
N VAL A 7 -5.79 1.29 -1.61
CA VAL A 7 -5.09 0.37 -0.70
C VAL A 7 -5.34 0.84 0.73
N SER A 8 -5.82 -0.07 1.58
CA SER A 8 -6.04 0.18 3.01
C SER A 8 -5.22 -0.79 3.86
N LEU A 9 -4.57 -0.27 4.89
CA LEU A 9 -3.79 -1.04 5.85
C LEU A 9 -4.49 -1.01 7.22
N SER A 10 -5.29 -2.03 7.50
CA SER A 10 -6.07 -2.13 8.75
C SER A 10 -5.91 -3.50 9.39
N SER A 11 -4.78 -3.73 10.07
CA SER A 11 -4.56 -4.98 10.82
C SER A 11 -5.25 -4.91 12.18
N ARG A 12 -6.15 -5.87 12.45
CA ARG A 12 -6.87 -6.00 13.72
C ARG A 12 -6.22 -7.08 14.60
N LYS A 13 -6.39 -6.95 15.92
CA LYS A 13 -6.03 -8.02 16.85
C LYS A 13 -7.03 -9.17 16.73
N PHE A 14 -6.56 -10.39 16.93
CA PHE A 14 -7.40 -11.60 16.92
C PHE A 14 -7.27 -12.33 18.25
N LYS A 15 -8.39 -12.86 18.74
CA LYS A 15 -8.44 -13.75 19.88
C LYS A 15 -8.72 -15.17 19.38
N THR A 16 -7.82 -16.08 19.67
CA THR A 16 -8.01 -17.49 19.30
C THR A 16 -8.88 -18.19 20.34
N VAL A 17 -10.02 -18.72 19.92
CA VAL A 17 -10.90 -19.56 20.73
C VAL A 17 -10.77 -21.00 20.26
N LYS A 18 -10.49 -21.91 21.19
CA LYS A 18 -10.46 -23.35 20.91
C LYS A 18 -11.85 -23.94 21.18
N THR A 19 -12.40 -24.66 20.21
CA THR A 19 -13.67 -25.36 20.34
C THR A 19 -13.45 -26.85 20.14
N ASN A 20 -14.06 -27.66 21.01
CA ASN A 20 -14.03 -29.10 20.88
C ASN A 20 -15.33 -29.53 20.19
N SER A 21 -15.21 -30.29 19.11
CA SER A 21 -16.37 -30.86 18.45
C SER A 21 -16.93 -32.00 19.30
N LYS A 22 -18.23 -31.94 19.64
CA LYS A 22 -18.95 -33.05 20.29
C LYS A 22 -19.28 -34.19 19.31
N LEU A 23 -19.04 -34.01 18.01
CA LEU A 23 -19.38 -34.99 16.97
C LEU A 23 -18.51 -36.26 17.03
N TYR A 24 -17.29 -36.18 17.58
CA TYR A 24 -16.38 -37.33 17.73
C TYR A 24 -15.85 -37.42 19.16
N LYS A 25 -15.96 -38.60 19.79
CA LYS A 25 -15.48 -38.88 21.16
C LYS A 25 -13.96 -38.65 21.37
N ARG A 26 -13.17 -38.58 20.28
CA ARG A 26 -11.72 -38.32 20.27
C ARG A 26 -11.32 -37.26 19.22
N GLY A 27 -12.15 -36.23 19.03
CA GLY A 27 -11.84 -35.15 18.09
C GLY A 27 -10.75 -34.20 18.62
N LYS A 28 -9.81 -33.78 17.77
CA LYS A 28 -8.86 -32.70 18.09
C LYS A 28 -9.61 -31.36 18.18
N SER A 29 -9.17 -30.49 19.09
CA SER A 29 -9.72 -29.14 19.24
C SER A 29 -9.46 -28.31 17.98
N ILE A 30 -10.46 -27.59 17.50
CA ILE A 30 -10.34 -26.63 16.39
C ILE A 30 -10.09 -25.24 16.99
N SER A 31 -9.09 -24.52 16.48
CA SER A 31 -8.83 -23.13 16.87
C SER A 31 -9.43 -22.17 15.86
N ILE A 32 -10.31 -21.28 16.32
CA ILE A 32 -10.95 -20.25 15.51
C ILE A 32 -10.42 -18.89 15.96
N SER A 33 -9.94 -18.08 15.03
CA SER A 33 -9.45 -16.72 15.29
C SER A 33 -10.60 -15.72 15.14
N LEU A 34 -11.04 -15.13 16.25
CA LEU A 34 -12.09 -14.11 16.25
C LEU A 34 -11.46 -12.71 16.20
N PRO A 35 -11.91 -11.81 15.31
CA PRO A 35 -11.40 -10.44 15.26
C PRO A 35 -11.87 -9.65 16.48
N LEU A 36 -10.97 -8.85 17.05
CA LEU A 36 -11.28 -7.82 18.04
C LEU A 36 -11.45 -6.46 17.34
N ASN A 37 -12.14 -5.53 17.99
CA ASN A 37 -12.29 -4.16 17.48
C ASN A 37 -11.04 -3.29 17.67
N GLU A 38 -9.96 -3.86 18.20
CA GLU A 38 -8.69 -3.15 18.41
C GLU A 38 -7.74 -3.34 17.23
N TYR A 39 -7.05 -2.26 16.86
CA TYR A 39 -5.98 -2.30 15.88
C TYR A 39 -4.68 -2.87 16.47
N ASN A 40 -3.90 -3.54 15.61
CA ASN A 40 -2.57 -4.00 15.96
C ASN A 40 -1.51 -3.05 15.39
N PHE A 41 -1.19 -1.99 16.16
CA PHE A 41 -0.22 -0.96 15.75
C PHE A 41 1.17 -1.53 15.43
N ASN A 42 1.62 -2.56 16.14
CA ASN A 42 2.93 -3.17 15.89
C ASN A 42 3.02 -3.89 14.54
N ILE A 43 1.92 -4.50 14.09
CA ILE A 43 1.86 -5.11 12.75
C ILE A 43 1.77 -4.02 11.69
N ILE A 44 0.93 -2.99 11.91
CA ILE A 44 0.77 -1.87 10.98
C ILE A 44 2.12 -1.16 10.78
N LYS A 45 2.82 -0.80 11.87
CA LYS A 45 4.13 -0.12 11.81
C LYS A 45 5.17 -0.91 11.03
N ARG A 46 5.29 -2.22 11.30
CA ARG A 46 6.26 -3.09 10.61
C ARG A 46 5.86 -3.39 9.17
N GLY A 47 4.56 -3.51 8.90
CA GLY A 47 4.00 -3.85 7.60
C GLY A 47 3.82 -2.65 6.67
N PHE A 48 3.91 -1.42 7.17
CA PHE A 48 3.68 -0.22 6.36
C PHE A 48 4.63 -0.14 5.16
N MET A 49 5.94 -0.13 5.41
CA MET A 49 6.92 0.06 4.34
C MET A 49 6.91 -1.08 3.30
N PRO A 50 6.86 -2.38 3.69
CA PRO A 50 6.76 -3.47 2.71
C PRO A 50 5.49 -3.40 1.87
N ASN A 51 4.32 -3.17 2.49
CA ASN A 51 3.06 -3.07 1.74
C ASN A 51 3.03 -1.83 0.85
N PHE A 52 3.67 -0.74 1.27
CA PHE A 52 3.82 0.45 0.46
C PHE A 52 4.60 0.15 -0.84
N ILE A 53 5.79 -0.46 -0.74
CA ILE A 53 6.59 -0.83 -1.91
C ILE A 53 5.84 -1.83 -2.80
N HIS A 54 5.24 -2.88 -2.23
CA HIS A 54 4.45 -3.84 -3.01
C HIS A 54 3.29 -3.18 -3.75
N SER A 55 2.65 -2.16 -3.14
CA SER A 55 1.59 -1.41 -3.82
C SER A 55 2.10 -0.57 -5.00
N MET A 56 3.35 -0.11 -4.94
CA MET A 56 4.01 0.62 -6.02
C MET A 56 4.44 -0.34 -7.15
N ASP A 57 4.96 -1.51 -6.81
CA ASP A 57 5.31 -2.55 -7.80
C ASP A 57 4.07 -2.99 -8.58
N ALA A 58 2.97 -3.26 -7.88
CA ALA A 58 1.68 -3.57 -8.50
C ALA A 58 1.16 -2.42 -9.40
N ALA A 59 1.36 -1.17 -8.98
CA ALA A 59 0.98 -0.01 -9.78
C ALA A 59 1.83 0.12 -11.06
N ASN A 60 3.13 -0.19 -10.99
CA ASN A 60 4.01 -0.20 -12.16
C ASN A 60 3.54 -1.23 -13.20
N ILE A 61 3.20 -2.44 -12.76
CA ILE A 61 2.66 -3.49 -13.64
C ILE A 61 1.35 -3.01 -14.29
N HIS A 62 0.46 -2.39 -13.52
CA HIS A 62 -0.82 -1.90 -14.07
C HIS A 62 -0.62 -0.80 -15.13
N LEU A 63 0.30 0.15 -14.89
CA LEU A 63 0.63 1.18 -15.88
C LEU A 63 1.29 0.57 -17.14
N LEU A 64 2.11 -0.46 -16.96
CA LEU A 64 2.73 -1.20 -18.06
C LEU A 64 1.67 -1.90 -18.91
N ILE A 65 0.72 -2.60 -18.30
CA ILE A 65 -0.38 -3.27 -19.02
C ILE A 65 -1.15 -2.25 -19.87
N ASN A 66 -1.43 -1.06 -19.35
CA ASN A 66 -2.13 -0.02 -20.13
C ASN A 66 -1.36 0.42 -21.38
N LEU A 67 -0.03 0.46 -21.35
CA LEU A 67 0.79 0.72 -22.54
C LEU A 67 0.78 -0.47 -23.50
N ILE A 68 0.83 -1.68 -22.97
CA ILE A 68 0.90 -2.91 -23.77
C ILE A 68 -0.42 -3.18 -24.49
N LEU A 69 -1.56 -2.88 -23.87
CA LEU A 69 -2.88 -3.01 -24.49
C LEU A 69 -3.03 -2.14 -25.76
N SER A 70 -2.20 -1.10 -25.92
CA SER A 70 -2.18 -0.30 -27.14
C SER A 70 -1.42 -0.95 -28.31
N ASP A 71 -0.61 -1.99 -28.06
CA ASP A 71 0.16 -2.74 -29.05
C ASP A 71 -0.35 -4.20 -29.10
N LYS A 72 -1.20 -4.52 -30.10
CA LYS A 72 -1.90 -5.82 -30.20
C LYS A 72 -0.98 -7.03 -30.37
N ASP A 73 0.26 -6.82 -30.80
CA ASP A 73 1.23 -7.89 -31.07
C ASP A 73 2.16 -8.16 -29.87
N LEU A 74 1.93 -7.50 -28.74
CA LEU A 74 2.80 -7.56 -27.58
C LEU A 74 2.18 -8.40 -26.45
N SER A 75 2.66 -9.62 -26.29
CA SER A 75 2.30 -10.47 -25.15
C SER A 75 3.14 -10.11 -23.92
N LEU A 76 2.51 -9.94 -22.76
CA LEU A 76 3.19 -9.74 -21.47
C LEU A 76 3.04 -10.98 -20.60
N TYR A 77 4.15 -11.48 -20.08
CA TYR A 77 4.20 -12.42 -18.97
C TYR A 77 4.89 -11.74 -17.80
N THR A 78 4.26 -11.74 -16.64
CA THR A 78 4.82 -11.05 -15.46
C THR A 78 4.61 -11.89 -14.21
N ILE A 79 5.65 -12.02 -13.39
CA ILE A 79 5.59 -12.63 -12.06
C ILE A 79 6.23 -11.63 -11.12
N HIS A 80 5.40 -10.92 -10.36
CA HIS A 80 5.83 -9.81 -9.53
C HIS A 80 6.69 -8.81 -10.33
N ASP A 81 7.97 -8.69 -10.03
CA ASP A 81 8.97 -7.80 -10.63
C ASP A 81 9.67 -8.36 -11.88
N CYS A 82 9.42 -9.62 -12.24
CA CYS A 82 9.95 -10.24 -13.45
C CYS A 82 9.01 -10.02 -14.64
N PHE A 83 9.54 -9.45 -15.73
CA PHE A 83 8.82 -9.20 -16.98
C PHE A 83 9.40 -10.03 -18.14
N ALA A 84 8.53 -10.68 -18.92
CA ALA A 84 8.89 -11.51 -20.05
C ALA A 84 7.91 -11.36 -21.22
N SER A 85 8.37 -11.68 -22.43
CA SER A 85 7.60 -11.66 -23.69
C SER A 85 8.29 -12.50 -24.76
N THR A 86 7.76 -12.47 -25.99
CA THR A 86 8.40 -13.08 -27.15
C THR A 86 9.75 -12.40 -27.42
N PRO A 87 10.78 -13.15 -27.89
CA PRO A 87 12.14 -12.61 -28.07
C PRO A 87 12.20 -11.33 -28.93
N ASN A 88 11.36 -11.25 -29.96
CA ASN A 88 11.31 -10.11 -30.88
C ASN A 88 10.82 -8.81 -30.20
N ASN A 89 10.08 -8.92 -29.09
CA ASN A 89 9.44 -7.81 -28.39
C ASN A 89 10.19 -7.39 -27.10
N MET A 90 11.21 -8.13 -26.68
CA MET A 90 11.93 -7.85 -25.41
C MET A 90 12.55 -6.45 -25.35
N GLY A 91 13.05 -5.93 -26.49
CA GLY A 91 13.56 -4.56 -26.56
C GLY A 91 12.48 -3.50 -26.28
N LYS A 92 11.26 -3.72 -26.79
CA LYS A 92 10.11 -2.83 -26.54
C LYS A 92 9.70 -2.86 -25.07
N ILE A 93 9.58 -4.04 -24.47
CA ILE A 93 9.20 -4.17 -23.06
C ILE A 93 10.20 -3.50 -22.14
N ASN A 94 11.50 -3.68 -22.35
CA ASN A 94 12.52 -3.00 -21.53
C ASN A 94 12.35 -1.47 -21.58
N LYS A 95 12.07 -0.92 -22.77
CA LYS A 95 11.79 0.52 -22.92
C LYS A 95 10.51 0.94 -22.19
N PHE A 96 9.44 0.15 -22.29
CA PHE A 96 8.17 0.44 -21.61
C PHE A 96 8.28 0.37 -20.10
N VAL A 97 8.93 -0.65 -19.54
CA VAL A 97 9.15 -0.79 -18.08
C VAL A 97 9.93 0.41 -17.52
N ARG A 98 10.98 0.86 -18.22
CA ARG A 98 11.74 2.06 -17.81
C ARG A 98 10.87 3.32 -17.86
N ASN A 99 10.07 3.46 -18.92
CA ASN A 99 9.17 4.60 -19.07
C ASN A 99 8.09 4.63 -17.99
N THR A 100 7.47 3.48 -17.67
CA THR A 100 6.47 3.41 -16.59
C THR A 100 7.08 3.71 -15.24
N PHE A 101 8.30 3.23 -14.98
CA PHE A 101 9.02 3.54 -13.74
C PHE A 101 9.26 5.04 -13.60
N ILE A 102 9.78 5.69 -14.66
CA ILE A 102 9.98 7.15 -14.65
C ILE A 102 8.65 7.87 -14.41
N LYS A 103 7.60 7.47 -15.12
CA LYS A 103 6.26 8.06 -14.95
C LYS A 103 5.70 7.90 -13.55
N LEU A 104 5.94 6.75 -12.93
CA LEU A 104 5.43 6.42 -11.60
C LEU A 104 6.06 7.30 -10.52
N TYR A 105 7.37 7.53 -10.59
CA TYR A 105 8.14 8.20 -9.54
C TYR A 105 8.37 9.70 -9.78
N PHE A 106 8.47 10.15 -11.02
CA PHE A 106 8.89 11.52 -11.34
C PHE A 106 7.77 12.41 -11.92
N ASP A 107 6.73 11.84 -12.51
CA ASP A 107 5.72 12.60 -13.27
C ASP A 107 4.61 13.19 -12.38
N LYS A 108 4.30 12.48 -11.29
CA LYS A 108 3.35 12.92 -10.28
C LYS A 108 4.13 13.07 -8.99
N ASN A 109 4.02 14.21 -8.32
CA ASN A 109 4.48 14.41 -6.94
C ASN A 109 3.70 13.48 -5.99
N TYR A 110 3.91 12.17 -6.11
CA TYR A 110 3.10 11.14 -5.46
C TYR A 110 3.30 11.17 -3.96
N LEU A 111 4.50 11.53 -3.50
CA LEU A 111 4.77 11.78 -2.08
C LEU A 111 3.87 12.90 -1.54
N ASN A 112 3.66 13.98 -2.30
CA ASN A 112 2.77 15.06 -1.89
C ASN A 112 1.32 14.60 -1.83
N ILE A 113 0.87 13.82 -2.83
CA ILE A 113 -0.49 13.25 -2.84
C ILE A 113 -0.69 12.32 -1.64
N MET A 114 0.27 11.44 -1.37
CA MET A 114 0.24 10.53 -0.22
C MET A 114 0.21 11.29 1.10
N HIS A 115 1.08 12.29 1.25
CA HIS A 115 1.14 13.14 2.44
C HIS A 115 -0.18 13.88 2.68
N ASN A 116 -0.76 14.47 1.63
CA ASN A 116 -2.06 15.13 1.71
C ASN A 116 -3.17 14.15 2.12
N ASN A 117 -3.19 12.94 1.57
CA ASN A 117 -4.16 11.91 1.96
C ASN A 117 -4.04 11.54 3.45
N PHE A 118 -2.82 11.47 4.01
CA PHE A 118 -2.65 11.23 5.44
C PHE A 118 -3.13 12.41 6.28
N ILE A 119 -2.85 13.65 5.86
CA ILE A 119 -3.36 14.84 6.56
C ILE A 119 -4.89 14.86 6.54
N GLU A 120 -5.53 14.54 5.41
CA GLU A 120 -6.99 14.46 5.32
C GLU A 120 -7.57 13.39 6.25
N GLN A 121 -6.95 12.21 6.31
CA GLN A 121 -7.36 11.16 7.25
C GLN A 121 -7.22 11.60 8.71
N ILE A 122 -6.15 12.32 9.06
CA ILE A 122 -5.96 12.85 10.42
C ILE A 122 -7.01 13.91 10.75
N LYS A 123 -7.30 14.82 9.80
CA LYS A 123 -8.33 15.87 9.97
C LYS A 123 -9.73 15.31 10.21
N CYS A 124 -10.04 14.14 9.67
CA CYS A 124 -11.32 13.47 9.94
C CYS A 124 -11.48 13.02 11.40
N HIS A 125 -10.39 12.85 12.14
CA HIS A 125 -10.39 12.35 13.51
C HIS A 125 -9.93 13.36 14.56
N TYR A 126 -9.10 14.35 14.18
CA TYR A 126 -8.48 15.31 15.09
C TYR A 126 -8.55 16.74 14.53
N THR A 127 -8.57 17.74 15.42
CA THR A 127 -8.41 19.14 15.04
C THR A 127 -6.93 19.43 14.76
N VAL A 128 -6.63 19.80 13.51
CA VAL A 128 -5.28 20.17 13.09
C VAL A 128 -5.11 21.68 13.18
N TYR A 129 -4.07 22.12 13.89
CA TYR A 129 -3.69 23.52 14.02
C TYR A 129 -2.51 23.83 13.09
N ASP A 130 -2.43 25.08 12.63
CA ASP A 130 -1.37 25.59 11.76
C ASP A 130 -0.81 26.87 12.36
N ASN A 131 0.48 26.87 12.68
CA ASN A 131 1.17 28.04 13.25
C ASN A 131 2.58 28.10 12.65
N ASP A 132 2.91 29.20 11.96
CA ASP A 132 4.23 29.45 11.36
C ASP A 132 4.83 28.29 10.52
N ASN A 133 4.04 27.73 9.59
CA ASN A 133 4.42 26.57 8.74
C ASN A 133 4.63 25.24 9.50
N ILE A 134 4.18 25.16 10.75
CA ILE A 134 4.18 23.92 11.54
C ILE A 134 2.74 23.49 11.75
N LYS A 135 2.40 22.32 11.19
CA LYS A 135 1.10 21.69 11.41
C LYS A 135 1.21 20.72 12.58
N TYR A 136 0.28 20.79 13.52
CA TYR A 136 0.26 19.91 14.70
C TYR A 136 -1.16 19.56 15.13
N PHE A 137 -1.27 18.49 15.92
CA PHE A 137 -2.52 18.03 16.51
C PHE A 137 -2.26 17.47 17.91
N TYR A 138 -3.31 17.37 18.72
CA TYR A 138 -3.23 16.82 20.08
C TYR A 138 -3.84 15.41 20.13
N ILE A 139 -3.13 14.47 20.76
CA ILE A 139 -3.66 13.17 21.17
C ILE A 139 -3.52 13.10 22.68
N ASP A 140 -4.62 12.95 23.42
CA ASP A 140 -4.61 12.80 24.88
C ASP A 140 -3.73 13.85 25.60
N ASP A 141 -3.87 15.13 25.21
CA ASP A 141 -3.09 16.29 25.66
C ASP A 141 -1.59 16.30 25.28
N GLU A 142 -1.10 15.31 24.52
CA GLU A 142 0.24 15.32 23.93
C GLU A 142 0.26 16.00 22.55
N LEU A 143 1.22 16.91 22.35
CA LEU A 143 1.42 17.62 21.08
C LEU A 143 2.21 16.75 20.09
N VAL A 144 1.62 16.50 18.92
CA VAL A 144 2.25 15.77 17.82
C VAL A 144 2.42 16.68 16.61
N ILE A 145 3.66 16.79 16.14
CA ILE A 145 4.03 17.62 14.99
C ILE A 145 3.93 16.80 13.70
N ILE A 146 3.25 17.32 12.70
CA ILE A 146 3.18 16.74 11.36
C ILE A 146 4.47 17.12 10.62
N PRO A 147 5.24 16.14 10.09
CA PRO A 147 6.48 16.41 9.41
C PRO A 147 6.24 17.12 8.08
N ASN A 148 7.09 18.10 7.77
CA ASN A 148 7.11 18.72 6.45
C ASN A 148 7.73 17.77 5.42
N LEU A 149 7.27 17.88 4.17
CA LEU A 149 7.86 17.14 3.06
C LEU A 149 9.33 17.53 2.89
N PRO A 150 10.23 16.57 2.63
CA PRO A 150 11.61 16.89 2.32
C PRO A 150 11.67 17.73 1.04
N SER A 151 12.61 18.69 0.99
CA SER A 151 12.90 19.43 -0.23
C SER A 151 13.34 18.45 -1.33
N SER A 152 12.71 18.53 -2.51
CA SER A 152 13.11 17.73 -3.66
C SER A 152 14.60 17.90 -3.96
N PRO A 153 15.34 16.83 -4.28
CA PRO A 153 16.70 16.94 -4.81
C PRO A 153 16.72 17.58 -6.20
#